data_AF-A0AAP1WHA9-F1
#
_entry.id   AF-A0AAP1WHA9-F1
#
_cell.length_a   1.000
_cell.length_b   1.000
_cell.length_c   1.000
_cell.angle_alpha   90.00
_cell.angle_beta   90.00
_cell.angle_gamma   90.00
#
_symmetry.space_group_name_H-M   'P 1'
#
loop_
_entity.id
_entity.type
_entity.pdbx_description
1 polymer ?
#
loop_
_entity_poly.entity_id
_entity_poly.type
_entity_poly.pdbx_seq_one_letter_code
_entity_poly.pdbx_strand_id
1 'polypeptide(L)'
;MDNNNWLDDVENWKNETEKNEQEKKRISRLREIGKLGGRPIKTNSRNKQVNVRFTEKEFLNIKEKAEKLNISVSEFIRNSALNKKLPNLEIDKTLTTYALNFSRIKNIFKSEKVQEKKFIEIEKELNVVIKLIKNYLSL
;
A
#
# COMPACT_ATOMS: atom_id res chain seq x y z
N MET A 1 -28.98 14.79 -62.27
CA MET A 1 -28.20 14.10 -61.22
C MET A 1 -27.65 15.17 -60.30
N ASP A 2 -27.28 14.77 -59.08
CA ASP A 2 -26.63 15.55 -58.01
C ASP A 2 -27.56 15.93 -56.86
N ASN A 3 -27.96 14.91 -56.11
CA ASN A 3 -28.50 15.04 -54.77
C ASN A 3 -27.31 15.15 -53.79
N ASN A 4 -26.69 16.33 -53.72
CA ASN A 4 -25.56 16.58 -52.82
C ASN A 4 -26.08 16.75 -51.40
N ASN A 5 -26.09 15.66 -50.62
CA ASN A 5 -26.58 15.67 -49.25
C ASN A 5 -25.49 16.18 -48.29
N TRP A 6 -25.21 17.49 -48.37
CA TRP A 6 -24.25 18.20 -47.52
C TRP A 6 -24.51 18.03 -46.02
N LEU A 7 -25.77 17.79 -45.64
CA LEU A 7 -26.17 17.51 -44.27
C LEU A 7 -25.59 16.19 -43.75
N ASP A 8 -25.55 15.14 -44.59
CA ASP A 8 -24.95 13.85 -44.25
C ASP A 8 -23.44 13.98 -44.07
N ASP A 9 -22.78 14.81 -44.89
CA ASP A 9 -21.33 15.06 -44.78
C ASP A 9 -20.98 15.79 -43.47
N VAL A 10 -21.79 16.76 -43.06
CA VAL A 10 -21.61 17.49 -41.79
C VAL A 10 -21.87 16.57 -40.59
N GLU A 11 -22.86 15.70 -40.68
CA GLU A 11 -23.20 14.74 -39.63
C GLU A 11 -22.13 13.65 -39.50
N ASN A 12 -21.62 13.14 -40.62
CA ASN A 12 -20.49 12.21 -40.66
C ASN A 12 -19.23 12.84 -40.06
N TRP A 13 -18.92 14.10 -40.40
CA TRP A 13 -17.78 14.82 -39.84
C TRP A 13 -17.90 15.00 -38.32
N LYS A 14 -19.08 15.37 -37.81
CA LYS A 14 -19.32 15.46 -36.36
C LYS A 14 -19.11 14.11 -35.68
N ASN A 15 -19.70 13.05 -36.22
CA ASN A 15 -19.55 11.70 -35.70
C ASN A 15 -18.09 11.22 -35.69
N GLU A 16 -17.31 11.57 -36.72
CA GLU A 16 -15.87 11.27 -36.77
C GLU A 16 -15.09 12.08 -35.74
N THR A 17 -15.38 13.37 -35.55
CA THR A 17 -14.72 14.20 -34.54
C THR A 17 -15.01 13.70 -33.12
N GLU A 18 -16.25 13.32 -32.82
CA GLU A 18 -16.63 12.76 -31.52
C GLU A 18 -15.96 11.41 -31.26
N LYS A 19 -15.94 10.51 -32.26
CA LYS A 19 -15.23 9.23 -32.17
C LYS A 19 -13.74 9.44 -31.91
N ASN A 20 -13.11 10.38 -32.62
CA ASN A 20 -11.70 10.71 -32.42
C ASN A 20 -11.42 11.30 -31.04
N GLU A 21 -12.33 12.11 -30.51
CA GLU A 21 -12.20 12.67 -29.16
C GLU A 21 -12.38 11.60 -28.07
N GLN A 22 -13.32 10.67 -28.26
CA GLN A 22 -13.52 9.52 -27.38
C GLN A 22 -12.31 8.58 -27.38
N GLU A 23 -11.70 8.31 -28.54
CA GLU A 23 -10.51 7.47 -28.62
C GLU A 23 -9.29 8.13 -27.97
N LYS A 24 -9.12 9.46 -28.13
CA LYS A 24 -8.09 10.21 -27.40
C LYS A 24 -8.27 10.11 -25.88
N LYS A 25 -9.52 10.21 -25.39
CA LYS A 25 -9.86 10.05 -23.96
C LYS A 25 -9.61 8.61 -23.47
N ARG A 26 -9.88 7.60 -24.31
CA ARG A 26 -9.60 6.19 -24.00
C ARG A 26 -8.09 5.95 -23.87
N ILE A 27 -7.31 6.42 -24.84
CA ILE A 27 -5.85 6.28 -24.86
C ILE A 27 -5.21 6.99 -23.67
N SER A 28 -5.65 8.21 -23.33
CA SER A 28 -5.12 8.94 -22.18
C SER A 28 -5.41 8.22 -20.86
N ARG A 29 -6.64 7.69 -20.69
CA ARG A 29 -7.02 6.89 -19.53
C ARG A 29 -6.19 5.61 -19.42
N LEU A 30 -5.95 4.90 -20.53
CA LEU A 30 -5.11 3.70 -20.56
C LEU A 30 -3.65 4.01 -20.20
N ARG A 31 -3.11 5.17 -20.61
CA ARG A 31 -1.77 5.62 -20.19
C ARG A 31 -1.69 5.90 -18.69
N GLU A 32 -2.69 6.57 -18.13
CA GLU A 32 -2.75 6.81 -16.68
C GLU A 32 -2.89 5.50 -15.89
N ILE A 33 -3.72 4.57 -16.37
CA ILE A 33 -3.84 3.22 -15.78
C ILE A 33 -2.51 2.45 -15.91
N GLY A 34 -1.81 2.56 -17.04
CA GLY A 34 -0.52 1.93 -17.26
C GLY A 34 0.58 2.45 -16.32
N LYS A 35 0.56 3.74 -15.96
CA LYS A 35 1.44 4.31 -14.93
C LYS A 35 1.18 3.75 -13.53
N LEU A 36 -0.03 3.24 -13.26
CA LEU A 36 -0.38 2.55 -12.00
C LEU A 36 0.12 1.09 -11.98
N GLY A 37 0.58 0.54 -13.11
CA GLY A 37 0.97 -0.86 -13.25
C GLY A 37 2.38 -1.21 -12.76
N GLY A 38 3.17 -0.22 -12.34
CA GLY A 38 4.52 -0.42 -11.80
C GLY A 38 4.57 -0.42 -10.27
N ARG A 39 5.54 -1.11 -9.67
CA ARG A 39 5.82 -0.97 -8.23
C ARG A 39 6.31 0.48 -7.99
N PRO A 40 5.64 1.27 -7.12
CA PRO A 40 6.06 2.64 -6.86
C PRO A 40 7.48 2.66 -6.30
N ILE A 41 8.33 3.52 -6.89
CA ILE A 41 9.69 3.74 -6.43
C ILE A 41 9.62 4.41 -5.06
N LYS A 42 10.23 3.80 -4.04
CA LYS A 42 10.26 4.38 -2.69
C LYS A 42 11.12 5.64 -2.71
N THR A 43 10.54 6.77 -2.34
CA THR A 43 11.21 8.08 -2.28
C THR A 43 12.33 8.14 -1.22
N ASN A 44 12.28 7.28 -0.20
CA ASN A 44 13.26 7.23 0.90
C ASN A 44 14.07 5.92 0.88
N SER A 45 14.92 5.75 -0.13
CA SER A 45 15.80 4.58 -0.23
C SER A 45 17.06 4.72 0.65
N ARG A 46 17.48 3.61 1.26
CA ARG A 46 18.66 3.56 2.15
C ARG A 46 19.93 3.50 1.29
N ASN A 47 20.49 4.65 0.95
CA ASN A 47 21.58 4.76 -0.03
C ASN A 47 22.97 4.99 0.58
N LYS A 48 23.05 5.20 1.90
CA LYS A 48 24.31 5.44 2.62
C LYS A 48 24.73 4.17 3.34
N GLN A 49 25.97 3.74 3.11
CA GLN A 49 26.57 2.56 3.74
C GLN A 49 27.54 2.99 4.84
N VAL A 50 27.51 2.27 5.96
CA VAL A 50 28.47 2.40 7.07
C VAL A 50 29.07 1.02 7.30
N ASN A 51 30.41 0.93 7.27
CA ASN A 51 31.13 -0.31 7.51
C ASN A 51 31.77 -0.26 8.90
N VAL A 52 31.49 -1.28 9.72
CA VAL A 52 32.04 -1.42 11.07
C VAL A 52 32.71 -2.79 11.16
N ARG A 53 33.92 -2.85 11.71
CA ARG A 53 34.63 -4.11 11.97
C ARG A 53 34.32 -4.58 13.38
N PHE A 54 34.07 -5.87 13.52
CA PHE A 54 33.82 -6.54 14.80
C PHE A 54 34.82 -7.67 14.97
N THR A 55 35.13 -7.98 16.22
CA THR A 55 35.75 -9.26 16.58
C THR A 55 34.73 -10.40 16.43
N GLU A 56 35.21 -11.64 16.34
CA GLU A 56 34.33 -12.81 16.23
C GLU A 56 33.33 -12.92 17.38
N LYS A 57 33.79 -12.66 18.62
CA LYS A 57 32.96 -12.72 19.82
C LYS A 57 31.85 -11.66 19.80
N GLU A 58 32.18 -10.44 19.40
CA GLU A 58 31.19 -9.35 19.27
C GLU A 58 30.15 -9.70 18.20
N PHE A 59 30.61 -10.18 17.05
CA PHE A 59 29.72 -10.55 15.95
C PHE A 59 28.77 -11.69 16.34
N LEU A 60 29.27 -12.72 17.02
CA LEU A 60 28.45 -13.84 17.48
C LEU A 60 27.36 -13.38 18.46
N ASN A 61 27.71 -12.53 19.42
CA ASN A 61 26.74 -11.96 20.38
C ASN A 61 25.65 -11.13 19.68
N ILE A 62 26.03 -10.33 18.67
CA ILE A 62 25.07 -9.58 17.86
C ILE A 62 24.15 -10.53 17.08
N LYS A 63 24.72 -11.59 16.48
CA LYS A 63 23.99 -12.58 15.70
C LYS A 63 22.95 -13.30 16.56
N GLU A 64 23.32 -13.80 17.73
CA GLU A 64 22.39 -14.46 18.66
C GLU A 64 21.24 -13.55 19.09
N LYS A 65 21.52 -12.28 19.36
CA LYS A 65 20.47 -11.29 19.71
C LYS A 65 19.53 -11.04 18.54
N ALA A 66 20.04 -10.94 17.32
CA ALA A 66 19.24 -10.75 16.13
C ALA A 66 18.36 -11.98 15.83
N GLU A 67 18.89 -13.19 16.00
CA GLU A 67 18.18 -14.46 15.83
C GLU A 67 17.03 -14.61 16.83
N LYS A 68 17.25 -14.29 18.12
CA LYS A 68 16.19 -14.29 19.15
C LYS A 68 15.02 -13.38 18.81
N LEU A 69 15.28 -12.32 18.04
CA LEU A 69 14.28 -11.33 17.60
C LEU A 69 13.75 -11.62 16.19
N ASN A 70 14.24 -12.68 15.54
CA ASN A 70 13.94 -13.06 14.16
C ASN A 70 14.13 -11.91 13.14
N ILE A 71 15.21 -11.14 13.30
CA ILE A 71 15.60 -10.05 12.39
C ILE A 71 17.04 -10.25 11.90
N SER A 72 17.40 -9.59 10.79
CA SER A 72 18.77 -9.63 10.28
C SER A 72 19.72 -8.87 11.21
N VAL A 73 21.00 -9.26 11.21
CA VAL A 73 22.08 -8.56 11.93
C VAL A 73 22.12 -7.06 11.58
N SER A 74 22.00 -6.73 10.29
CA SER A 74 21.98 -5.34 9.82
C SER A 74 20.78 -4.55 10.35
N GLU A 75 19.60 -5.18 10.41
CA GLU A 75 18.40 -4.56 10.98
C GLU A 75 18.55 -4.35 12.49
N PHE A 76 19.11 -5.33 13.20
CA PHE A 76 19.37 -5.25 14.64
C PHE A 76 20.36 -4.13 14.98
N ILE A 77 21.49 -4.05 14.29
CA ILE A 77 22.49 -2.98 14.48
C ILE A 77 21.84 -1.63 14.22
N ARG A 78 21.10 -1.49 13.12
CA ARG A 78 20.44 -0.24 12.76
C ARG A 78 19.38 0.18 13.78
N ASN A 79 18.55 -0.75 14.23
CA ASN A 79 17.51 -0.45 15.21
C ASN A 79 18.14 -0.03 16.54
N SER A 80 19.21 -0.72 16.95
CA SER A 80 20.00 -0.35 18.12
C SER A 80 20.62 1.05 17.99
N ALA A 81 21.25 1.36 16.86
CA ALA A 81 21.89 2.66 16.62
C ALA A 81 20.88 3.82 16.53
N LEU A 82 19.64 3.55 16.11
CA LEU A 82 18.57 4.53 16.01
C LEU A 82 17.65 4.56 17.24
N ASN A 83 17.98 3.84 18.32
CA ASN A 83 17.14 3.66 19.50
C ASN A 83 15.68 3.30 19.16
N LYS A 84 15.51 2.49 18.12
CA LYS A 84 14.20 1.99 17.72
C LYS A 84 13.80 0.83 18.61
N LYS A 85 12.49 0.73 18.85
CA LYS A 85 11.91 -0.42 19.53
C LYS A 85 12.26 -1.70 18.76
N LEU A 86 12.88 -2.65 19.46
CA LEU A 86 13.11 -3.99 18.93
C LEU A 86 11.77 -4.77 18.92
N PRO A 87 11.54 -5.62 17.91
CA PRO A 87 10.30 -6.38 17.81
C PRO A 87 10.14 -7.30 19.01
N ASN A 88 8.91 -7.50 19.46
CA ASN A 88 8.59 -8.52 20.46
C ASN A 88 7.76 -9.58 19.76
N LEU A 89 8.38 -10.72 19.45
CA LEU A 89 7.79 -11.77 18.63
C LEU A 89 6.39 -12.21 19.07
N GLU A 90 6.15 -12.39 20.36
CA GLU A 90 4.86 -12.86 20.88
C GLU A 90 3.80 -11.76 20.79
N ILE A 91 4.15 -10.55 21.24
CA ILE A 91 3.24 -9.40 21.20
C ILE A 91 2.91 -9.05 19.75
N ASP A 92 3.91 -9.01 18.87
CA ASP A 92 3.74 -8.60 17.48
C ASP A 92 2.89 -9.61 16.69
N LYS A 93 3.07 -10.92 16.93
CA LYS A 93 2.19 -11.97 16.38
C LYS A 93 0.74 -11.81 16.86
N THR A 94 0.56 -11.53 18.15
CA THR A 94 -0.76 -11.36 18.76
C THR A 94 -1.47 -10.14 18.17
N LEU A 95 -0.78 -9.00 18.10
CA LEU A 95 -1.29 -7.76 17.50
C LEU A 95 -1.62 -7.93 16.00
N THR A 96 -0.78 -8.65 15.26
CA THR A 96 -1.04 -8.98 13.85
C THR A 96 -2.34 -9.78 13.71
N THR A 97 -2.54 -10.77 14.58
CA THR A 97 -3.77 -11.58 14.61
C THR A 97 -5.00 -10.73 14.93
N TYR A 98 -4.89 -9.80 15.90
CA TYR A 98 -5.97 -8.87 16.23
C TYR A 98 -6.30 -7.94 15.06
N ALA A 99 -5.31 -7.34 14.41
CA ALA A 99 -5.54 -6.48 13.24
C ALA A 99 -6.24 -7.23 12.10
N LEU A 100 -5.89 -8.50 11.87
CA LEU A 100 -6.54 -9.36 10.89
C LEU A 100 -8.00 -9.63 11.27
N ASN A 101 -8.26 -10.00 12.53
CA ASN A 101 -9.61 -10.28 13.02
C ASN A 101 -10.50 -9.03 12.95
N PHE A 102 -10.00 -7.87 13.36
CA PHE A 102 -10.72 -6.59 13.22
C PHE A 102 -11.00 -6.25 11.76
N SER A 103 -10.07 -6.54 10.85
CA SER A 103 -10.30 -6.34 9.41
C SER A 103 -11.40 -7.26 8.88
N ARG A 104 -11.46 -8.51 9.35
CA ARG A 104 -12.53 -9.46 8.99
C ARG A 104 -13.89 -9.01 9.50
N ILE A 105 -13.97 -8.63 10.78
CA ILE A 105 -15.19 -8.10 11.41
C ILE A 105 -15.70 -6.88 10.63
N LYS A 106 -14.81 -5.93 10.33
CA LYS A 106 -15.13 -4.77 9.51
C LYS A 106 -15.71 -5.15 8.14
N ASN A 107 -15.14 -6.17 7.48
CA ASN A 107 -15.61 -6.59 6.17
C ASN A 107 -17.01 -7.23 6.21
N ILE A 108 -17.34 -7.95 7.29
CA ILE A 108 -18.69 -8.52 7.49
C ILE A 108 -19.74 -7.41 7.54
N PHE A 109 -19.46 -6.33 8.30
CA PHE A 109 -20.35 -5.17 8.38
C PHE A 109 -20.51 -4.41 7.05
N LYS A 110 -19.61 -4.60 6.07
CA LYS A 110 -19.75 -4.01 4.73
C LYS A 110 -20.55 -4.87 3.76
N SER A 111 -20.47 -6.20 3.87
CA SER A 111 -21.16 -7.12 2.98
C SER A 111 -22.65 -7.17 3.28
N GLU A 112 -23.01 -7.09 4.56
CA GLU A 112 -24.38 -6.87 4.98
C GLU A 112 -24.64 -5.37 4.77
N LYS A 113 -25.64 -4.97 3.97
CA LYS A 113 -26.00 -3.57 3.72
C LYS A 113 -26.58 -2.90 4.99
N VAL A 114 -25.86 -2.93 6.09
CA VAL A 114 -26.35 -2.47 7.38
C VAL A 114 -26.08 -0.97 7.47
N GLN A 115 -27.06 -0.18 7.02
CA GLN A 115 -27.00 1.29 7.05
C GLN A 115 -27.38 1.86 8.44
N GLU A 116 -27.27 1.08 9.51
CA GLU A 116 -27.48 1.58 10.86
C GLU A 116 -26.27 2.42 11.29
N LYS A 117 -26.53 3.63 11.79
CA LYS A 117 -25.48 4.57 12.24
C LYS A 117 -24.45 3.93 13.17
N LYS A 118 -24.89 2.99 14.03
CA LYS A 118 -24.03 2.23 14.94
C LYS A 118 -22.92 1.43 14.21
N PHE A 119 -23.22 0.84 13.06
CA PHE A 119 -22.22 0.07 12.29
C PHE A 119 -21.20 0.98 11.61
N ILE A 120 -21.61 2.18 11.19
CA ILE A 120 -20.70 3.20 10.66
C ILE A 120 -19.72 3.67 11.74
N GLU A 121 -20.18 3.85 12.98
CA GLU A 121 -19.32 4.21 14.12
C GLU A 121 -18.33 3.08 14.46
N ILE A 122 -18.80 1.83 14.53
CA ILE A 122 -17.93 0.66 14.77
C ILE A 122 -16.88 0.52 13.67
N GLU A 123 -17.24 0.71 12.38
CA GLU A 123 -16.25 0.68 11.30
C GLU A 123 -15.15 1.73 11.51
N LYS A 124 -15.50 2.94 11.94
CA LYS A 124 -14.52 4.01 12.21
C LYS A 124 -13.58 3.63 13.34
N GLU A 125 -14.11 3.10 14.45
CA GLU A 125 -13.30 2.65 15.58
C GLU A 125 -12.34 1.52 15.18
N LEU A 126 -12.84 0.51 14.45
CA LEU A 126 -12.00 -0.58 13.93
C LEU A 126 -10.88 -0.06 13.04
N ASN A 127 -11.15 0.94 12.18
CA ASN A 127 -10.12 1.56 11.35
C ASN A 127 -9.04 2.25 12.18
N VAL A 128 -9.43 2.97 13.24
CA VAL A 128 -8.48 3.62 14.16
C VAL A 128 -7.61 2.58 14.85
N VAL A 129 -8.21 1.53 15.42
CA VAL A 129 -7.48 0.45 16.10
C VAL A 129 -6.52 -0.27 15.15
N ILE A 130 -6.97 -0.63 13.95
CA ILE A 130 -6.11 -1.27 12.93
C ILE A 130 -4.93 -0.34 12.57
N LYS A 131 -5.17 0.97 12.44
CA LYS A 131 -4.12 1.94 12.13
C LYS A 131 -3.11 2.06 13.27
N LEU A 132 -3.56 2.09 14.52
CA LEU A 132 -2.69 2.12 15.70
C LEU A 132 -1.82 0.86 15.78
N ILE A 133 -2.40 -0.31 15.53
CA ILE A 133 -1.66 -1.58 15.50
C ILE A 133 -0.60 -1.55 14.39
N LYS A 134 -0.96 -1.15 13.17
CA LYS A 134 -0.02 -1.05 12.06
C LYS A 134 1.13 -0.08 12.34
N ASN A 135 0.82 1.10 12.89
CA ASN A 135 1.82 2.08 13.27
C ASN A 135 2.79 1.52 14.33
N TYR A 136 2.27 0.82 15.33
CA TYR A 136 3.10 0.17 16.35
C TYR A 136 4.04 -0.89 15.74
N LEU A 137 3.52 -1.71 14.81
CA LEU A 137 4.28 -2.74 14.11
C LEU A 137 5.19 -2.19 13.00
N SER A 138 5.16 -0.88 12.73
CA SER A 138 5.85 -0.25 11.59
C SER A 138 5.49 -0.84 10.22
N LEU A 139 4.23 -1.31 10.06
CA LEU A 139 3.64 -1.88 8.83
C LEU A 139 2.96 -0.83 7.94
#